data_AF-A0A564Z0U2-F1
#
_entry.id   AF-A0A564Z0U2-F1
#
_cell.length_a   1.000
_cell.length_b   1.000
_cell.length_c   1.000
_cell.angle_alpha   90.00
_cell.angle_beta   90.00
_cell.angle_gamma   90.00
#
_symmetry.space_group_name_H-M   'P 1'
#
loop_
_entity.id
_entity.type
_entity.pdbx_description
1 polymer ?
#
loop_
_entity_poly.entity_id
_entity_poly.type
_entity_poly.pdbx_seq_one_letter_code
_entity_poly.pdbx_strand_id
1 'polypeptide(L)'
;MRHIFANLTVEETIDLVRLIESTGVAAIAVHGRKREERPQHPNHEDFIRAAAEAVKVPILANGGSKDTIRQHEDIEFFRQSTGAAGVMIGRAAMWNPAIFAPPPPNGPPPSKMTLVHEYLHLAVKYNHHISGVKYCIQRMFVDDTCSNEYVKTLSAESMAEICDIWGLSEETIEKAKLCSSERTDSLNPNKADDDSTSGTKKSHLDGDASTTEENGDADKDSLIILPVAFIRSEWPAVGDTPKQLLFEHCKRKHLPLATFSTTTDKDSRTFYSIVTFDGVRYSHKFPSKSKKFAEQAASLACLTHLKLWPFTETEKKS
;
A
#
# COMPACT_ATOMS: atom_id res chain seq x y z
N MET A 1 -27.93 5.74 -0.40
CA MET A 1 -26.94 6.14 0.63
C MET A 1 -25.70 6.90 0.09
N ARG A 2 -25.53 7.14 -1.23
CA ARG A 2 -24.36 7.86 -1.79
C ARG A 2 -24.56 9.37 -2.06
N HIS A 3 -25.79 9.88 -2.01
CA HIS A 3 -26.12 11.27 -2.37
C HIS A 3 -26.25 12.24 -1.19
N ILE A 4 -26.17 11.77 0.06
CA ILE A 4 -26.45 12.62 1.24
C ILE A 4 -25.25 13.52 1.61
N PHE A 5 -24.03 13.23 1.14
CA PHE A 5 -22.81 13.89 1.62
C PHE A 5 -22.12 14.82 0.61
N ALA A 6 -22.68 15.01 -0.59
CA ALA A 6 -21.98 15.69 -1.68
C ALA A 6 -21.85 17.22 -1.47
N ASN A 7 -22.55 17.81 -0.51
CA ASN A 7 -22.48 19.24 -0.17
C ASN A 7 -22.78 19.47 1.32
N LEU A 8 -22.02 18.83 2.21
CA LEU A 8 -22.25 19.00 3.65
C LEU A 8 -22.07 20.46 4.09
N THR A 9 -23.10 21.02 4.70
CA THR A 9 -23.14 22.34 5.36
C THR A 9 -22.63 22.23 6.81
N VAL A 10 -22.43 23.38 7.46
CA VAL A 10 -22.05 23.41 8.88
C VAL A 10 -23.18 22.82 9.72
N GLU A 11 -24.43 23.14 9.41
CA GLU A 11 -25.63 22.65 10.08
C GLU A 11 -25.75 21.13 9.99
N GLU A 12 -25.59 20.56 8.78
CA GLU A 12 -25.62 19.10 8.61
C GLU A 12 -24.46 18.40 9.33
N THR A 13 -23.31 19.07 9.46
CA THR A 13 -22.18 18.57 10.26
C THR A 13 -22.55 18.53 11.74
N ILE A 14 -23.17 19.59 12.26
CA ILE A 14 -23.67 19.68 13.64
C ILE A 14 -24.68 18.56 13.93
N ASP A 15 -25.66 18.37 13.05
CA ASP A 15 -26.68 17.34 13.21
C ASP A 15 -26.07 15.94 13.23
N LEU A 16 -25.09 15.69 12.36
CA LEU A 16 -24.37 14.42 12.33
C LEU A 16 -23.57 14.16 13.62
N VAL A 17 -22.83 15.14 14.13
CA VAL A 17 -22.05 14.93 15.37
C VAL A 17 -22.93 14.74 16.60
N ARG A 18 -24.10 15.40 16.66
CA ARG A 18 -25.10 15.16 17.72
C ARG A 18 -25.69 13.77 17.64
N LEU A 19 -25.99 13.30 16.42
CA LEU A 19 -26.45 11.92 16.22
C LEU A 19 -25.39 10.91 16.67
N ILE A 20 -24.12 11.12 16.31
CA ILE A 20 -23.01 10.26 16.75
C ILE A 20 -22.85 10.31 18.28
N GLU A 21 -22.91 11.50 18.89
CA GLU A 21 -22.86 11.64 20.35
C GLU A 21 -23.98 10.84 21.04
N SER A 22 -25.20 10.86 20.48
CA SER A 22 -26.35 10.15 21.05
C SER A 22 -26.17 8.64 21.15
N THR A 23 -25.21 8.06 20.43
CA THR A 23 -24.89 6.63 20.52
C THR A 23 -23.97 6.29 21.71
N GLY A 24 -23.53 7.29 22.50
CA GLY A 24 -22.68 7.08 23.67
C GLY A 24 -21.20 6.88 23.37
N VAL A 25 -20.69 7.41 22.25
CA VAL A 25 -19.25 7.37 21.95
C VAL A 25 -18.43 8.18 22.97
N ALA A 26 -17.19 7.77 23.21
CA ALA A 26 -16.31 8.45 24.16
C ALA A 26 -15.70 9.76 23.60
N ALA A 27 -15.53 9.86 22.29
CA ALA A 27 -14.97 11.01 21.59
C ALA A 27 -15.26 10.90 20.08
N ILE A 28 -15.13 12.01 19.36
CA ILE A 28 -15.30 12.07 17.90
C ILE A 28 -14.08 12.76 17.28
N ALA A 29 -13.44 12.12 16.30
CA ALA A 29 -12.41 12.77 15.50
C ALA A 29 -13.03 13.36 14.22
N VAL A 30 -12.79 14.65 13.97
CA VAL A 30 -13.33 15.36 12.80
C VAL A 30 -12.17 15.75 11.89
N HIS A 31 -12.13 15.16 10.69
CA HIS A 31 -11.25 15.62 9.63
C HIS A 31 -11.91 16.81 8.92
N GLY A 32 -11.27 17.97 8.91
CA GLY A 32 -11.82 19.21 8.34
C GLY A 32 -11.83 19.26 6.81
N ARG A 33 -12.09 18.14 6.13
CA ARG A 33 -12.26 18.09 4.68
C ARG A 33 -13.45 17.22 4.33
N LYS A 34 -14.19 17.65 3.33
CA LYS A 34 -15.26 16.89 2.70
C LYS A 34 -14.67 15.69 1.97
N ARG A 35 -15.52 14.70 1.69
CA ARG A 35 -15.10 13.42 1.10
C ARG A 35 -14.48 13.60 -0.30
N GLU A 36 -14.97 14.56 -1.05
CA GLU A 36 -14.56 14.88 -2.42
C GLU A 36 -13.23 15.66 -2.43
N GLU A 37 -12.94 16.35 -1.34
CA GLU A 37 -11.72 17.13 -1.18
C GLU A 37 -10.49 16.22 -1.01
N ARG A 38 -9.35 16.81 -1.36
CA ARG A 38 -8.05 16.14 -1.40
C ARG A 38 -7.06 16.86 -0.49
N PRO A 39 -5.91 16.25 -0.15
CA PRO A 39 -4.98 16.83 0.81
C PRO A 39 -4.39 18.21 0.44
N GLN A 40 -4.53 18.66 -0.82
CA GLN A 40 -4.17 20.01 -1.25
C GLN A 40 -5.26 21.07 -1.02
N HIS A 41 -6.50 20.65 -0.77
CA HIS A 41 -7.58 21.57 -0.40
C HIS A 41 -7.38 21.99 1.07
N PRO A 42 -7.73 23.25 1.42
CA PRO A 42 -7.60 23.74 2.77
C PRO A 42 -8.46 22.93 3.75
N ASN A 43 -8.07 22.94 5.02
CA ASN A 43 -8.84 22.34 6.09
C ASN A 43 -9.89 23.35 6.59
N HIS A 44 -11.15 22.95 6.63
CA HIS A 44 -12.29 23.71 7.15
C HIS A 44 -12.28 23.67 8.69
N GLU A 45 -11.46 24.52 9.30
CA GLU A 45 -11.34 24.65 10.76
C GLU A 45 -12.62 25.17 11.42
N ASP A 46 -13.41 25.96 10.70
CA ASP A 46 -14.73 26.46 11.10
C ASP A 46 -15.75 25.33 11.30
N PHE A 47 -15.73 24.29 10.45
CA PHE A 47 -16.58 23.11 10.62
C PHE A 47 -16.20 22.31 11.86
N ILE A 48 -14.90 22.17 12.14
CA ILE A 48 -14.41 21.49 13.34
C ILE A 48 -14.82 22.27 14.59
N ARG A 49 -14.71 23.62 14.55
CA ARG A 49 -15.13 24.49 15.64
C ARG A 49 -16.63 24.39 15.93
N ALA A 50 -17.45 24.48 14.88
CA ALA A 50 -18.90 24.32 15.01
C ALA A 50 -19.29 22.95 15.60
N ALA A 51 -18.59 21.89 15.21
CA ALA A 51 -18.79 20.57 15.79
C ALA A 51 -18.38 20.52 17.28
N ALA A 52 -17.23 21.09 17.65
CA ALA A 52 -16.74 21.16 19.03
C ALA A 52 -17.68 21.93 19.96
N GLU A 53 -18.30 22.99 19.47
CA GLU A 53 -19.28 23.79 20.24
C GLU A 53 -20.64 23.09 20.38
N ALA A 54 -20.98 22.18 19.47
CA ALA A 54 -22.31 21.59 19.38
C ALA A 54 -22.56 20.38 20.28
N VAL A 55 -21.51 19.71 20.75
CA VAL A 55 -21.58 18.44 21.52
C VAL A 55 -20.76 18.52 22.80
N LYS A 56 -21.05 17.64 23.76
CA LYS A 56 -20.34 17.54 25.05
C LYS A 56 -19.17 16.55 25.01
N VAL A 57 -19.26 15.53 24.16
CA VAL A 57 -18.16 14.58 23.97
C VAL A 57 -16.94 15.28 23.36
N PRO A 58 -15.70 14.92 23.76
CA PRO A 58 -14.49 15.52 23.20
C PRO A 58 -14.40 15.40 21.68
N ILE A 59 -14.22 16.54 21.00
CA ILE A 59 -13.87 16.59 19.58
C ILE A 59 -12.35 16.62 19.42
N LEU A 60 -11.82 15.75 18.55
CA LEU A 60 -10.41 15.72 18.14
C LEU A 60 -10.26 16.28 16.73
N ALA A 61 -9.59 17.41 16.58
CA ALA A 61 -9.35 18.03 15.29
C ALA A 61 -8.35 17.22 14.45
N ASN A 62 -8.65 16.99 13.18
CA ASN A 62 -7.78 16.27 12.25
C ASN A 62 -7.71 16.98 10.90
N GLY A 63 -6.63 16.72 10.15
CA GLY A 63 -6.44 17.23 8.79
C GLY A 63 -5.40 18.35 8.65
N GLY A 64 -4.91 18.92 9.76
CA GLY A 64 -4.01 20.08 9.76
C GLY A 64 -2.56 19.84 9.32
N SER A 65 -2.09 18.60 9.12
CA SER A 65 -0.70 18.36 8.71
C SER A 65 -0.32 19.08 7.40
N LYS A 66 0.86 19.71 7.35
CA LYS A 66 1.41 20.55 6.25
C LYS A 66 0.80 21.94 6.13
N ASP A 67 -0.51 22.05 6.33
CA ASP A 67 -1.24 23.31 6.19
C ASP A 67 -1.05 24.16 7.44
N THR A 68 -1.52 23.65 8.58
CA THR A 68 -1.46 24.31 9.88
C THR A 68 -0.34 23.73 10.75
N ILE A 69 -0.12 22.41 10.71
CA ILE A 69 0.86 21.71 11.57
C ILE A 69 2.10 21.32 10.77
N ARG A 70 3.24 21.95 11.10
CA ARG A 70 4.57 21.69 10.56
C ARG A 70 5.60 21.37 11.65
N GLN A 71 5.41 21.91 12.85
CA GLN A 71 6.23 21.68 14.04
C GLN A 71 5.36 21.45 15.29
N HIS A 72 5.98 21.15 16.43
CA HIS A 72 5.30 20.73 17.65
C HIS A 72 4.33 21.81 18.17
N GLU A 73 4.77 23.06 18.18
CA GLU A 73 4.04 24.21 18.70
C GLU A 73 2.73 24.46 17.93
N ASP A 74 2.71 24.11 16.64
CA ASP A 74 1.54 24.26 15.78
C ASP A 74 0.38 23.35 16.18
N ILE A 75 0.65 22.28 16.94
CA ILE A 75 -0.39 21.36 17.42
C ILE A 75 -1.34 22.11 18.36
N GLU A 76 -0.80 22.88 19.30
CA GLU A 76 -1.60 23.66 20.24
C GLU A 76 -2.30 24.83 19.52
N PHE A 77 -1.63 25.46 18.57
CA PHE A 77 -2.26 26.48 17.72
C PHE A 77 -3.49 25.92 16.97
N PHE A 78 -3.35 24.76 16.33
CA PHE A 78 -4.45 24.11 15.62
C PHE A 78 -5.59 23.75 16.59
N ARG A 79 -5.26 23.19 17.77
CA ARG A 79 -6.25 22.87 18.81
C ARG A 79 -7.06 24.09 19.23
N GLN A 80 -6.37 25.21 19.52
CA GLN A 80 -7.00 26.46 19.94
C GLN A 80 -7.86 27.06 18.83
N SER A 81 -7.34 27.08 17.59
CA SER A 81 -8.05 27.62 16.44
C SER A 81 -9.38 26.88 16.22
N THR A 82 -9.43 25.56 16.38
CA THR A 82 -10.66 24.78 16.18
C THR A 82 -11.51 24.66 17.45
N GLY A 83 -11.09 25.19 18.60
CA GLY A 83 -11.78 24.98 19.88
C GLY A 83 -11.87 23.52 20.31
N ALA A 84 -11.05 22.63 19.74
CA ALA A 84 -11.15 21.19 19.95
C ALA A 84 -10.53 20.79 21.29
N ALA A 85 -10.97 19.64 21.83
CA ALA A 85 -10.40 19.08 23.05
C ALA A 85 -9.00 18.50 22.83
N GLY A 86 -8.69 18.08 21.60
CA GLY A 86 -7.38 17.57 21.23
C GLY A 86 -7.17 17.54 19.72
N VAL A 87 -6.01 17.05 19.29
CA VAL A 87 -5.62 16.96 17.89
C VAL A 87 -5.18 15.56 17.55
N MET A 88 -5.66 15.04 16.42
CA MET A 88 -5.19 13.80 15.82
C MET A 88 -4.31 14.12 14.61
N ILE A 89 -3.12 13.54 14.55
CA ILE A 89 -2.12 13.84 13.51
C ILE A 89 -1.90 12.62 12.62
N GLY A 90 -1.95 12.83 11.30
CA GLY A 90 -1.66 11.79 10.30
C GLY A 90 -0.31 12.02 9.62
N ARG A 91 -0.30 12.82 8.55
CA ARG A 91 0.87 12.97 7.67
C ARG A 91 2.13 13.46 8.40
N ALA A 92 2.01 14.45 9.28
CA ALA A 92 3.18 15.00 9.97
C ALA A 92 3.87 13.94 10.85
N ALA A 93 3.12 13.13 11.58
CA ALA A 93 3.65 12.02 12.39
C ALA A 93 4.28 10.91 11.52
N MET A 94 3.72 10.65 10.34
CA MET A 94 4.26 9.67 9.40
C MET A 94 5.59 10.14 8.77
N TRP A 95 5.77 11.45 8.56
CA TRP A 95 7.01 12.02 8.04
C TRP A 95 8.07 12.19 9.12
N ASN A 96 7.65 12.58 10.32
CA ASN A 96 8.53 12.75 11.46
C ASN A 96 7.74 12.43 12.75
N PRO A 97 7.95 11.24 13.36
CA PRO A 97 7.26 10.88 14.60
C PRO A 97 7.65 11.78 15.78
N ALA A 98 8.78 12.50 15.72
CA ALA A 98 9.17 13.45 16.75
C ALA A 98 8.27 14.70 16.81
N ILE A 99 7.30 14.85 15.89
CA ILE A 99 6.31 15.94 15.94
C ILE A 99 5.58 16.05 17.28
N PHE A 100 5.43 14.93 18.00
CA PHE A 100 4.77 14.89 19.31
C PHE A 100 5.67 15.34 20.47
N ALA A 101 6.98 15.42 20.27
CA ALA A 101 7.91 15.86 21.28
C ALA A 101 8.19 17.36 21.12
N PRO A 102 8.19 18.16 22.20
CA PRO A 102 8.71 19.51 22.13
C PRO A 102 10.20 19.48 21.74
N PRO A 103 10.70 20.52 21.06
CA PRO A 103 12.12 20.61 20.77
C PRO A 103 12.94 20.56 22.07
N PRO A 104 14.08 19.84 22.08
CA PRO A 104 14.89 19.72 23.29
C PRO A 104 15.41 21.10 23.72
N PRO A 105 15.44 21.40 25.04
CA PRO A 105 15.78 22.74 25.53
C PRO A 105 17.22 23.16 25.19
N ASN A 106 18.14 22.20 25.05
CA ASN A 106 19.57 22.44 24.82
C ASN A 106 20.11 21.62 23.64
N GLY A 107 19.45 21.66 22.48
CA GLY A 107 19.99 21.00 21.29
C GLY A 107 19.06 21.06 20.08
N PRO A 108 19.52 20.57 18.91
CA PRO A 108 18.65 20.39 17.77
C PRO A 108 17.65 19.25 18.03
N PRO A 109 16.49 19.24 17.35
CA PRO A 109 15.60 18.08 17.35
C PRO A 109 16.33 16.82 16.84
N PRO A 110 15.86 15.62 17.19
CA PRO A 110 16.48 14.38 16.74
C PRO A 110 16.58 14.34 15.23
N SER A 111 17.74 13.92 14.72
CA SER A 111 17.95 13.78 13.29
C SER A 111 17.06 12.68 12.72
N LYS A 112 16.75 12.74 11.42
CA LYS A 112 16.03 11.65 10.74
C LYS A 112 16.73 10.30 10.90
N MET A 113 18.07 10.31 10.90
CA MET A 113 18.88 9.11 11.12
C MET A 113 18.59 8.50 12.49
N THR A 114 18.62 9.32 13.56
CA THR A 114 18.28 8.89 14.92
C THR A 114 16.90 8.24 14.98
N LEU A 115 15.90 8.87 14.33
CA LEU A 115 14.53 8.34 14.29
C LEU A 115 14.42 7.02 13.54
N VAL A 116 15.15 6.85 12.42
CA VAL A 116 15.17 5.56 11.70
C VAL A 116 15.84 4.48 12.54
N HIS A 117 16.94 4.79 13.23
CA HIS A 117 17.60 3.83 14.12
C HIS A 117 16.62 3.38 15.20
N GLU A 118 15.99 4.29 15.94
CA GLU A 118 14.99 3.95 16.96
C GLU A 118 13.84 3.12 16.38
N TYR A 119 13.31 3.52 15.23
CA TYR A 119 12.26 2.78 14.53
C TYR A 119 12.70 1.37 14.16
N LEU A 120 13.92 1.18 13.64
CA LEU A 120 14.44 -0.12 13.25
C LEU A 120 14.66 -1.04 14.45
N HIS A 121 15.13 -0.53 15.59
CA HIS A 121 15.21 -1.33 16.81
C HIS A 121 13.84 -1.86 17.23
N LEU A 122 12.80 -1.02 17.17
CA LEU A 122 11.42 -1.44 17.44
C LEU A 122 10.92 -2.43 16.38
N ALA A 123 11.23 -2.18 15.11
CA ALA A 123 10.82 -3.05 14.01
C ALA A 123 11.43 -4.45 14.14
N VAL A 124 12.71 -4.57 14.53
CA VAL A 124 13.34 -5.85 14.82
C VAL A 124 12.71 -6.49 16.06
N LYS A 125 12.61 -5.74 17.17
CA LYS A 125 12.04 -6.23 18.44
C LYS A 125 10.65 -6.83 18.29
N TYR A 126 9.78 -6.17 17.53
CA TYR A 126 8.40 -6.61 17.32
C TYR A 126 8.21 -7.42 16.04
N ASN A 127 9.30 -7.90 15.43
CA ASN A 127 9.28 -8.70 14.22
C ASN A 127 8.38 -8.05 13.15
N HIS A 128 8.60 -6.79 12.81
CA HIS A 128 7.80 -6.05 11.83
C HIS A 128 8.09 -6.56 10.42
N HIS A 129 7.08 -6.63 9.55
CA HIS A 129 7.29 -7.09 8.17
C HIS A 129 8.12 -6.09 7.35
N ILE A 130 9.05 -6.59 6.54
CA ILE A 130 10.01 -5.80 5.74
C ILE A 130 9.33 -4.76 4.85
N SER A 131 8.24 -5.12 4.15
CA SER A 131 7.57 -4.18 3.26
C SER A 131 6.97 -2.99 4.00
N GLY A 132 6.53 -3.19 5.25
CA GLY A 132 6.03 -2.11 6.08
C GLY A 132 7.16 -1.21 6.59
N VAL A 133 8.30 -1.80 6.95
CA VAL A 133 9.50 -1.03 7.33
C VAL A 133 9.99 -0.16 6.18
N LYS A 134 10.13 -0.73 4.98
CA LYS A 134 10.49 0.01 3.77
C LYS A 134 9.53 1.18 3.53
N TYR A 135 8.22 0.92 3.64
CA TYR A 135 7.22 1.96 3.46
C TYR A 135 7.38 3.09 4.50
N CYS A 136 7.51 2.77 5.78
CA CYS A 136 7.67 3.78 6.83
C CYS A 136 8.92 4.64 6.61
N ILE A 137 10.07 4.02 6.32
CA ILE A 137 11.31 4.74 6.00
C ILE A 137 11.12 5.62 4.76
N GLN A 138 10.48 5.12 3.70
CA GLN A 138 10.19 5.93 2.51
C GLN A 138 9.37 7.18 2.83
N ARG A 139 8.42 7.08 3.78
CA ARG A 139 7.60 8.22 4.18
C ARG A 139 8.38 9.23 5.03
N MET A 140 9.33 8.79 5.86
CA MET A 140 10.20 9.72 6.62
C MET A 140 11.13 10.55 5.71
N PHE A 141 11.42 10.04 4.51
CA PHE A 141 12.33 10.63 3.53
C PHE A 141 11.60 11.16 2.29
N VAL A 142 10.35 11.60 2.44
CA VAL A 142 9.55 12.14 1.32
C VAL A 142 10.22 13.32 0.59
N ASP A 143 11.04 14.10 1.29
CA ASP A 143 11.77 15.26 0.74
C ASP A 143 13.24 14.95 0.37
N ASP A 144 13.73 13.74 0.65
CA ASP A 144 15.10 13.30 0.37
C ASP A 144 15.12 11.85 -0.14
N THR A 145 14.73 11.69 -1.40
CA THR A 145 14.60 10.39 -2.07
C THR A 145 15.86 9.96 -2.82
N CYS A 146 16.94 10.73 -2.71
CA CYS A 146 18.19 10.51 -3.45
C CYS A 146 19.34 10.02 -2.56
N SER A 147 19.17 9.99 -1.24
CA SER A 147 20.18 9.44 -0.33
C SER A 147 20.49 7.97 -0.64
N ASN A 148 21.76 7.59 -0.44
CA ASN A 148 22.26 6.25 -0.77
C ASN A 148 21.52 5.18 0.05
N GLU A 149 21.31 5.47 1.33
CA GLU A 149 20.58 4.66 2.30
C GLU A 149 19.13 4.45 1.86
N TYR A 150 18.47 5.52 1.39
CA TYR A 150 17.10 5.44 0.87
C TYR A 150 17.01 4.48 -0.32
N VAL A 151 17.86 4.66 -1.33
CA VAL A 151 17.85 3.84 -2.55
C VAL A 151 18.15 2.38 -2.23
N LYS A 152 19.17 2.11 -1.41
CA LYS A 152 19.51 0.74 -0.97
C LYS A 152 18.38 0.09 -0.16
N THR A 153 17.66 0.85 0.65
CA THR A 153 16.48 0.33 1.38
C THR A 153 15.40 -0.18 0.44
N LEU A 154 15.27 0.40 -0.77
CA LEU A 154 14.31 -0.07 -1.77
C LEU A 154 14.66 -1.45 -2.29
N SER A 155 15.94 -1.72 -2.53
CA SER A 155 16.43 -3.01 -3.03
C SER A 155 16.52 -4.09 -1.94
N ALA A 156 16.57 -3.73 -0.65
CA ALA A 156 16.86 -4.67 0.41
C ALA A 156 15.89 -5.87 0.51
N GLU A 157 16.37 -7.10 0.56
CA GLU A 157 15.52 -8.31 0.55
C GLU A 157 15.21 -8.84 1.94
N SER A 158 15.95 -8.38 2.96
CA SER A 158 15.80 -8.83 4.35
C SER A 158 15.79 -7.67 5.35
N MET A 159 15.27 -7.94 6.56
CA MET A 159 15.35 -6.97 7.67
C MET A 159 16.80 -6.73 8.09
N ALA A 160 17.63 -7.77 8.05
CA ALA A 160 19.04 -7.68 8.40
C ALA A 160 19.82 -6.76 7.46
N GLU A 161 19.53 -6.83 6.15
CA GLU A 161 20.13 -5.94 5.15
C GLU A 161 19.71 -4.48 5.37
N ILE A 162 18.44 -4.22 5.73
CA ILE A 162 18.01 -2.87 6.10
C ILE A 162 18.78 -2.39 7.35
N CYS A 163 18.93 -3.23 8.38
CA CYS A 163 19.68 -2.85 9.57
C CYS A 163 21.15 -2.53 9.25
N ASP A 164 21.77 -3.29 8.34
CA ASP A 164 23.14 -3.06 7.88
C ASP A 164 23.28 -1.76 7.07
N ILE A 165 22.38 -1.51 6.12
CA ILE A 165 22.35 -0.27 5.32
C ILE A 165 22.31 0.97 6.19
N TRP A 166 21.54 0.92 7.28
CA TRP A 166 21.38 2.02 8.24
C TRP A 166 22.39 1.96 9.38
N GLY A 167 23.40 1.09 9.34
CA GLY A 167 24.50 1.07 10.31
C GLY A 167 24.10 0.74 11.75
N LEU A 168 23.13 -0.17 11.94
CA LEU A 168 22.77 -0.69 13.26
C LEU A 168 23.86 -1.64 13.80
N SER A 169 23.84 -1.89 15.12
CA SER A 169 24.81 -2.80 15.76
C SER A 169 24.72 -4.23 15.24
N GLU A 170 25.84 -4.96 15.25
CA GLU A 170 25.91 -6.38 14.86
C GLU A 170 24.89 -7.22 15.63
N GLU A 171 24.71 -6.96 16.93
CA GLU A 171 23.70 -7.62 17.76
C GLU A 171 22.28 -7.46 17.21
N THR A 172 21.93 -6.26 16.71
CA THR A 172 20.60 -5.99 16.17
C THR A 172 20.41 -6.65 14.80
N ILE A 173 21.45 -6.67 13.99
CA ILE A 173 21.47 -7.35 12.69
C ILE A 173 21.28 -8.86 12.89
N GLU A 174 21.94 -9.45 13.89
CA GLU A 174 21.82 -10.88 14.21
C GLU A 174 20.41 -11.25 14.67
N LYS A 175 19.80 -10.42 15.53
CA LYS A 175 18.37 -10.55 15.90
C LYS A 175 17.46 -10.47 14.68
N ALA A 176 17.72 -9.55 13.76
CA ALA A 176 16.93 -9.40 12.53
C ALA A 176 17.00 -10.64 11.61
N LYS A 177 18.14 -11.35 11.59
CA LYS A 177 18.30 -12.63 10.87
C LYS A 177 17.43 -13.72 11.51
N LEU A 178 17.50 -13.87 12.83
CA LEU A 178 16.73 -14.87 13.57
C LEU A 178 15.21 -14.67 13.42
N CYS A 179 14.75 -13.43 13.51
CA CYS A 179 13.34 -13.07 13.28
C CYS A 179 12.85 -13.40 11.86
N SER A 180 13.75 -13.42 10.88
CA SER A 180 13.43 -13.77 9.50
C SER A 180 13.29 -15.28 9.32
N SER A 181 14.12 -16.09 9.99
CA SER A 181 14.03 -17.56 9.97
C SER A 181 12.78 -18.08 10.68
N GLU A 182 12.42 -17.51 11.84
CA GLU A 182 11.19 -17.88 12.56
C GLU A 182 9.95 -17.69 11.69
N ARG A 183 9.92 -16.64 10.86
CA ARG A 183 8.84 -16.39 9.92
C ARG A 183 8.79 -17.41 8.78
N THR A 184 9.93 -17.81 8.23
CA THR A 184 9.96 -18.85 7.19
C THR A 184 9.55 -20.21 7.74
N ASP A 185 9.93 -20.53 8.98
CA ASP A 185 9.57 -21.80 9.63
C ASP A 185 8.08 -21.83 10.00
N SER A 186 7.54 -20.70 10.47
CA SER A 186 6.09 -20.54 10.73
C SER A 186 5.23 -20.68 9.46
N LEU A 187 5.80 -20.37 8.29
CA LEU A 187 5.12 -20.45 6.99
C LEU A 187 5.35 -21.81 6.29
N ASN A 188 6.23 -22.66 6.82
CA ASN A 188 6.57 -23.97 6.24
C ASN A 188 6.74 -25.03 7.35
N PRO A 189 5.64 -25.53 7.95
CA PRO A 189 5.71 -26.51 9.04
C PRO A 189 6.18 -27.91 8.60
N ASN A 190 6.29 -28.20 7.30
CA ASN A 190 6.57 -29.55 6.78
C ASN A 190 8.04 -29.84 6.47
N LYS A 191 9.01 -29.10 7.03
CA LYS A 191 10.45 -29.35 6.79
C LYS A 191 11.18 -30.07 7.93
N ALA A 192 10.49 -30.43 9.01
CA ALA A 192 11.13 -30.99 10.20
C ALA A 192 11.25 -32.53 10.24
N ASP A 193 10.63 -33.27 9.32
CA ASP A 193 10.62 -34.75 9.35
C ASP A 193 11.04 -35.39 8.01
N ASP A 194 12.26 -35.13 7.53
CA ASP A 194 12.87 -36.04 6.56
C ASP A 194 14.38 -36.12 6.79
N ASP A 195 14.76 -36.86 7.82
CA ASP A 195 16.11 -37.42 7.96
C ASP A 195 16.03 -38.95 7.79
N SER A 196 16.98 -39.46 6.99
CA SER A 196 17.31 -40.85 6.69
C SER A 196 16.45 -41.63 5.66
N THR A 197 16.88 -41.72 4.40
CA THR A 197 17.72 -42.84 3.88
C THR A 197 17.89 -42.79 2.35
N SER A 198 19.08 -43.19 1.91
CA SER A 198 19.54 -43.30 0.53
C SER A 198 18.65 -44.17 -0.37
N GLY A 199 18.37 -43.69 -1.59
CA GLY A 199 17.73 -44.49 -2.64
C GLY A 199 17.95 -43.90 -4.03
N THR A 200 19.11 -44.20 -4.61
CA THR A 200 19.45 -43.98 -6.02
C THR A 200 18.30 -44.41 -6.95
N LYS A 201 17.80 -43.53 -7.83
CA LYS A 201 17.28 -43.96 -9.14
C LYS A 201 17.33 -42.85 -10.18
N LYS A 202 18.11 -43.19 -11.20
CA LYS A 202 18.45 -42.53 -12.46
C LYS A 202 17.30 -41.87 -13.22
N SER A 203 17.70 -40.80 -13.90
CA SER A 203 17.12 -40.17 -15.08
C SER A 203 16.93 -41.12 -16.28
N HIS A 204 15.80 -40.95 -16.97
CA HIS A 204 15.53 -41.22 -18.41
C HIS A 204 14.04 -40.83 -18.64
N LEU A 205 13.54 -40.15 -19.68
CA LEU A 205 13.74 -40.10 -21.14
C LEU A 205 13.12 -38.75 -21.61
N ASP A 206 13.82 -37.94 -22.40
CA ASP A 206 13.76 -37.80 -23.88
C ASP A 206 12.50 -37.12 -24.44
N GLY A 207 12.75 -36.09 -25.28
CA GLY A 207 11.95 -35.64 -26.44
C GLY A 207 10.53 -35.12 -26.19
N ASP A 208 10.03 -34.06 -26.80
CA ASP A 208 10.35 -33.57 -28.13
C ASP A 208 9.77 -32.16 -28.29
N ALA A 209 10.43 -31.35 -29.11
CA ALA A 209 9.94 -30.07 -29.56
C ALA A 209 9.05 -30.31 -30.78
N SER A 210 7.79 -29.88 -30.73
CA SER A 210 7.00 -29.70 -31.94
C SER A 210 6.27 -28.36 -31.92
N THR A 211 6.74 -27.49 -32.81
CA THR A 211 5.99 -26.40 -33.42
C THR A 211 4.83 -26.96 -34.23
N THR A 212 3.62 -26.49 -33.96
CA THR A 212 2.52 -26.49 -34.93
C THR A 212 1.79 -25.16 -34.83
N GLU A 213 2.00 -24.33 -35.86
CA GLU A 213 1.02 -23.35 -36.29
C GLU A 213 -0.16 -24.11 -36.90
N GLU A 214 -1.40 -23.77 -36.53
CA GLU A 214 -2.52 -23.80 -37.46
C GLU A 214 -3.70 -22.96 -36.93
N ASN A 215 -4.27 -22.18 -37.84
CA ASN A 215 -5.43 -21.32 -37.68
C ASN A 215 -6.72 -22.13 -37.45
N GLY A 216 -7.66 -21.61 -36.65
CA GLY A 216 -9.06 -22.07 -36.70
C GLY A 216 -9.93 -21.76 -35.49
N ASP A 217 -10.76 -20.73 -35.65
CA ASP A 217 -12.11 -20.53 -35.10
C ASP A 217 -12.35 -20.43 -33.57
N ALA A 218 -13.24 -19.48 -33.24
CA ALA A 218 -13.41 -18.89 -31.92
C ALA A 218 -14.26 -19.76 -30.97
N ASP A 219 -13.62 -20.38 -29.99
CA ASP A 219 -14.31 -20.96 -28.83
C ASP A 219 -14.48 -19.90 -27.72
N LYS A 220 -15.73 -19.49 -27.50
CA LYS A 220 -16.15 -18.43 -26.55
C LYS A 220 -16.06 -18.85 -25.06
N ASP A 221 -15.46 -20.00 -24.75
CA ASP A 221 -15.20 -20.41 -23.36
C ASP A 221 -13.70 -20.63 -23.04
N SER A 222 -12.81 -20.33 -23.99
CA SER A 222 -11.37 -20.52 -23.80
C SER A 222 -10.78 -19.55 -22.75
N LEU A 223 -10.11 -20.11 -21.74
CA LEU A 223 -9.35 -19.37 -20.73
C LEU A 223 -7.89 -19.27 -21.18
N ILE A 224 -7.45 -18.06 -21.50
CA ILE A 224 -6.08 -17.79 -21.95
C ILE A 224 -5.19 -17.53 -20.74
N ILE A 225 -4.23 -18.41 -20.47
CA ILE A 225 -3.30 -18.30 -19.34
C ILE A 225 -1.92 -17.93 -19.86
N LEU A 226 -1.39 -16.78 -19.43
CA LEU A 226 -0.05 -16.35 -19.82
C LEU A 226 0.96 -16.48 -18.67
N PRO A 227 2.24 -16.77 -18.98
CA PRO A 227 3.32 -16.83 -17.99
C PRO A 227 3.77 -15.41 -17.58
N VAL A 228 2.85 -14.61 -17.06
CA VAL A 228 3.10 -13.23 -16.62
C VAL A 228 2.86 -13.09 -15.11
N ALA A 229 3.64 -12.22 -14.47
CA ALA A 229 3.48 -11.85 -13.07
C ALA A 229 3.43 -10.32 -12.96
N PHE A 230 2.64 -9.81 -12.03
CA PHE A 230 2.64 -8.38 -11.72
C PHE A 230 3.67 -8.07 -10.64
N ILE A 231 4.75 -7.39 -11.02
CA ILE A 231 5.80 -6.95 -10.10
C ILE A 231 5.65 -5.45 -9.89
N ARG A 232 5.24 -5.03 -8.69
CA ARG A 232 4.87 -3.62 -8.40
C ARG A 232 5.97 -2.62 -8.75
N SER A 233 7.25 -2.97 -8.59
CA SER A 233 8.40 -2.08 -8.86
C SER A 233 8.62 -1.79 -10.34
N GLU A 234 8.08 -2.59 -11.26
CA GLU A 234 8.22 -2.40 -12.72
C GLU A 234 7.24 -1.36 -13.29
N TRP A 235 6.38 -0.81 -12.44
CA TRP A 235 5.30 0.09 -12.84
C TRP A 235 5.37 1.43 -12.09
N PRO A 236 4.98 2.56 -12.71
CA PRO A 236 5.04 3.87 -12.06
C PRO A 236 4.31 3.93 -10.70
N ALA A 237 4.76 4.82 -9.82
CA ALA A 237 4.12 5.03 -8.52
C ALA A 237 2.67 5.52 -8.66
N VAL A 238 2.39 6.30 -9.72
CA VAL A 238 1.12 6.96 -10.02
C VAL A 238 0.86 6.86 -11.52
N GLY A 239 -0.36 6.43 -11.90
CA GLY A 239 -0.78 6.28 -13.30
C GLY A 239 -0.16 5.07 -13.97
N ASP A 240 -0.86 4.45 -14.92
CA ASP A 240 -0.35 3.39 -15.82
C ASP A 240 -0.20 1.98 -15.28
N THR A 241 -0.85 1.59 -14.18
CA THR A 241 -0.90 0.15 -13.84
C THR A 241 -1.65 -0.66 -14.90
N PRO A 242 -1.37 -1.97 -15.11
CA PRO A 242 -2.06 -2.80 -16.11
C PRO A 242 -3.58 -2.67 -16.08
N LYS A 243 -4.17 -2.68 -14.88
CA LYS A 243 -5.62 -2.54 -14.70
C LYS A 243 -6.13 -1.16 -15.12
N GLN A 244 -5.35 -0.10 -14.90
CA GLN A 244 -5.69 1.25 -15.36
C GLN A 244 -5.53 1.39 -16.88
N LEU A 245 -4.48 0.82 -17.46
CA LEU A 245 -4.28 0.80 -18.91
C LEU A 245 -5.43 0.07 -19.62
N LEU A 246 -5.84 -1.09 -19.10
CA LEU A 246 -6.98 -1.84 -19.63
C LEU A 246 -8.28 -1.03 -19.50
N PHE A 247 -8.51 -0.40 -18.34
CA PHE A 247 -9.68 0.45 -18.12
C PHE A 247 -9.72 1.66 -19.06
N GLU A 248 -8.57 2.32 -19.26
CA GLU A 248 -8.45 3.46 -20.17
C GLU A 248 -8.62 3.04 -21.62
N HIS A 249 -8.16 1.84 -21.99
CA HIS A 249 -8.43 1.26 -23.30
C HIS A 249 -9.93 1.01 -23.52
N CYS A 250 -10.66 0.41 -22.55
CA CYS A 250 -12.11 0.25 -22.65
C CYS A 250 -12.80 1.61 -22.88
N LYS A 251 -12.40 2.64 -22.13
CA LYS A 251 -12.97 3.99 -22.26
C LYS A 251 -12.72 4.61 -23.63
N ARG A 252 -11.46 4.61 -24.09
CA ARG A 252 -11.08 5.21 -25.37
C ARG A 252 -11.77 4.54 -26.57
N LYS A 253 -12.03 3.23 -26.48
CA LYS A 253 -12.69 2.45 -27.53
C LYS A 253 -14.20 2.31 -27.35
N HIS A 254 -14.78 2.93 -26.32
CA HIS A 254 -16.20 2.80 -25.95
C HIS A 254 -16.66 1.33 -25.79
N LEU A 255 -15.79 0.47 -25.26
CA LEU A 255 -16.08 -0.94 -25.01
C LEU A 255 -16.61 -1.16 -23.58
N PRO A 256 -17.36 -2.25 -23.33
CA PRO A 256 -17.75 -2.64 -21.98
C PRO A 256 -16.54 -2.76 -21.05
N LEU A 257 -16.74 -2.41 -19.78
CA LEU A 257 -15.69 -2.52 -18.77
C LEU A 257 -15.35 -3.99 -18.48
N ALA A 258 -14.07 -4.28 -18.36
CA ALA A 258 -13.59 -5.62 -18.00
C ALA A 258 -14.08 -6.02 -16.60
N THR A 259 -14.49 -7.29 -16.45
CA THR A 259 -14.95 -7.86 -15.18
C THR A 259 -13.90 -8.81 -14.60
N PHE A 260 -13.85 -8.94 -13.28
CA PHE A 260 -12.82 -9.70 -12.57
C PHE A 260 -13.45 -10.73 -11.64
N SER A 261 -12.94 -11.96 -11.68
CA SER A 261 -13.22 -13.02 -10.70
C SER A 261 -11.90 -13.45 -10.07
N THR A 262 -11.82 -13.52 -8.74
CA THR A 262 -10.57 -13.87 -8.04
C THR A 262 -10.80 -15.07 -7.14
N THR A 263 -9.93 -16.06 -7.27
CA THR A 263 -9.88 -17.25 -6.43
C THR A 263 -8.70 -17.15 -5.47
N THR A 264 -8.93 -17.56 -4.22
CA THR A 264 -7.90 -17.65 -3.19
C THR A 264 -7.59 -19.11 -2.93
N ASP A 265 -6.32 -19.49 -3.04
CA ASP A 265 -5.82 -20.75 -2.53
C ASP A 265 -5.59 -20.60 -1.02
N LYS A 266 -6.34 -21.37 -0.22
CA LYS A 266 -6.33 -21.26 1.25
C LYS A 266 -5.06 -21.84 1.87
N ASP A 267 -4.45 -22.82 1.21
CA ASP A 267 -3.29 -23.54 1.75
C ASP A 267 -2.02 -22.70 1.55
N SER A 268 -1.84 -22.16 0.34
CA SER A 268 -0.70 -21.29 0.02
C SER A 268 -0.92 -19.80 0.32
N ARG A 269 -2.15 -19.40 0.69
CA ARG A 269 -2.58 -18.00 0.85
C ARG A 269 -2.30 -17.13 -0.39
N THR A 270 -2.33 -17.75 -1.57
CA THR A 270 -2.07 -17.08 -2.86
C THR A 270 -3.37 -16.78 -3.61
N PHE A 271 -3.28 -15.85 -4.56
CA PHE A 271 -4.42 -15.34 -5.31
C PHE A 271 -4.22 -15.51 -6.81
N TYR A 272 -5.27 -15.95 -7.50
CA TYR A 272 -5.38 -15.97 -8.96
C TYR A 272 -6.60 -15.17 -9.38
N SER A 273 -6.46 -14.35 -10.41
CA SER A 273 -7.56 -13.56 -10.95
C SER A 273 -7.78 -13.87 -12.42
N ILE A 274 -9.03 -13.88 -12.82
CA ILE A 274 -9.48 -14.00 -14.19
C ILE A 274 -10.12 -12.68 -14.56
N VAL A 275 -9.62 -12.05 -15.62
CA VAL A 275 -10.25 -10.89 -16.23
C VAL A 275 -11.04 -11.35 -17.45
N THR A 276 -12.30 -10.92 -17.57
CA THR A 276 -13.12 -11.14 -18.76
C THR A 276 -13.21 -9.83 -19.51
N PHE A 277 -12.74 -9.82 -20.75
CA PHE A 277 -12.75 -8.67 -21.63
C PHE A 277 -13.17 -9.11 -23.04
N ASP A 278 -14.20 -8.45 -23.57
CA ASP A 278 -14.80 -8.77 -24.88
C ASP A 278 -15.21 -10.25 -25.04
N GLY A 279 -15.73 -10.84 -23.95
CA GLY A 279 -16.13 -12.26 -23.92
C GLY A 279 -14.99 -13.26 -23.80
N VAL A 280 -13.73 -12.82 -23.84
CA VAL A 280 -12.55 -13.68 -23.66
C VAL A 280 -12.03 -13.58 -22.23
N ARG A 281 -11.60 -14.70 -21.66
CA ARG A 281 -11.10 -14.79 -20.28
C ARG A 281 -9.58 -14.92 -20.27
N TYR A 282 -8.93 -14.12 -19.43
CA TYR A 282 -7.47 -14.09 -19.30
C TYR A 282 -7.05 -14.31 -17.85
N SER A 283 -6.01 -15.11 -17.65
CA SER A 283 -5.41 -15.39 -16.34
C SER A 283 -3.89 -15.46 -16.44
N HIS A 284 -3.25 -15.63 -15.29
CA HIS A 284 -1.80 -15.61 -15.12
C HIS A 284 -1.30 -16.89 -14.46
N LYS A 285 -0.15 -17.40 -14.92
CA LYS A 285 0.44 -18.66 -14.42
C LYS A 285 0.99 -18.55 -13.01
N PHE A 286 1.49 -17.37 -12.62
CA PHE A 286 2.19 -17.20 -11.34
C PHE A 286 1.26 -16.69 -10.22
N PRO A 287 1.32 -17.27 -9.02
CA PRO A 287 0.48 -16.87 -7.90
C PRO A 287 0.79 -15.43 -7.43
N SER A 288 -0.25 -14.71 -7.01
CA SER A 288 -0.11 -13.35 -6.46
C SER A 288 -0.24 -13.31 -4.94
N LYS A 289 0.45 -12.36 -4.29
CA LYS A 289 0.42 -12.15 -2.83
C LYS A 289 -0.86 -11.46 -2.32
N SER A 290 -1.70 -10.92 -3.21
CA SER A 290 -2.96 -10.28 -2.85
C SER A 290 -3.95 -10.30 -4.01
N LYS A 291 -5.25 -10.20 -3.71
CA LYS A 291 -6.31 -10.01 -4.71
C LYS A 291 -6.00 -8.85 -5.67
N LYS A 292 -5.54 -7.71 -5.14
CA LYS A 292 -5.20 -6.54 -5.96
C LYS A 292 -4.10 -6.84 -6.96
N PHE A 293 -3.08 -7.62 -6.59
CA PHE A 293 -1.97 -7.97 -7.50
C PHE A 293 -2.39 -9.03 -8.52
N ALA A 294 -3.26 -9.97 -8.11
CA ALA A 294 -3.84 -10.96 -9.02
C ALA A 294 -4.64 -10.27 -10.14
N GLU A 295 -5.49 -9.28 -9.79
CA GLU A 295 -6.24 -8.51 -10.79
C GLU A 295 -5.33 -7.72 -11.74
N GLN A 296 -4.19 -7.22 -11.26
CA GLN A 296 -3.20 -6.54 -12.09
C GLN A 296 -2.48 -7.53 -13.03
N ALA A 297 -2.12 -8.71 -12.54
CA ALA A 297 -1.49 -9.76 -13.34
C ALA A 297 -2.44 -10.29 -14.43
N ALA A 298 -3.73 -10.46 -14.11
CA ALA A 298 -4.75 -10.82 -15.09
C ALA A 298 -4.95 -9.73 -16.15
N SER A 299 -4.96 -8.45 -15.73
CA SER A 299 -5.04 -7.31 -16.66
C SER A 299 -3.82 -7.26 -17.58
N LEU A 300 -2.62 -7.56 -17.05
CA LEU A 300 -1.40 -7.64 -17.84
C LEU A 300 -1.46 -8.78 -18.85
N ALA A 301 -1.96 -9.96 -18.46
CA ALA A 301 -2.17 -11.06 -19.39
C ALA A 301 -3.10 -10.66 -20.56
N CYS A 302 -4.21 -9.98 -20.26
CA CYS A 302 -5.11 -9.46 -21.28
C CYS A 302 -4.41 -8.47 -22.22
N LEU A 303 -3.73 -7.45 -21.68
CA LEU A 303 -3.02 -6.44 -22.48
C LEU A 303 -1.91 -7.04 -23.35
N THR A 304 -1.15 -8.00 -22.82
CA THR A 304 -0.10 -8.69 -23.56
C THR A 304 -0.67 -9.53 -24.70
N HIS A 305 -1.77 -10.25 -24.46
CA HIS A 305 -2.42 -11.04 -25.50
C HIS A 305 -2.96 -10.14 -26.63
N LEU A 306 -3.58 -9.01 -26.27
CA LEU A 306 -4.11 -8.03 -27.21
C LEU A 306 -3.01 -7.17 -27.88
N LYS A 307 -1.73 -7.38 -27.53
CA LYS A 307 -0.58 -6.58 -28.00
C LYS A 307 -0.73 -5.09 -27.71
N LEU A 308 -1.46 -4.74 -26.66
CA LEU A 308 -1.60 -3.37 -26.15
C LEU A 308 -0.48 -3.01 -25.16
N TRP A 309 0.38 -3.97 -24.82
CA TRP A 309 1.55 -3.81 -23.97
C TRP A 309 2.58 -4.93 -24.26
N PRO A 310 3.90 -4.63 -24.25
CA PRO A 310 4.51 -3.30 -24.19
C PRO A 310 4.22 -2.50 -25.47
N PHE A 311 4.07 -1.18 -25.34
CA PHE A 311 3.82 -0.32 -26.50
C PHE A 311 4.97 -0.43 -27.52
N THR A 312 4.64 -0.69 -28.77
CA THR A 312 5.60 -0.57 -29.87
C THR A 312 5.92 0.91 -30.10
N GLU A 313 7.15 1.25 -30.52
CA GLU A 313 7.66 2.63 -30.59
C GLU A 313 6.80 3.62 -31.40
N THR A 314 5.87 3.11 -32.21
CA THR A 314 4.92 3.89 -33.01
C THR A 314 3.74 4.47 -32.22
N GLU A 315 3.40 3.97 -31.03
CA GLU A 315 2.19 4.39 -30.29
C GLU A 315 2.43 5.44 -29.19
N LYS A 316 3.69 5.81 -28.92
CA LYS A 316 4.02 6.84 -27.90
C LYS A 316 3.67 8.29 -28.29
N LYS A 317 3.15 8.53 -29.50
CA LYS A 317 2.91 9.87 -30.07
C LYS A 317 1.44 10.16 -30.47
N SER A 318 0.45 9.44 -29.94
CA SER A 318 -0.96 9.67 -30.27
C SER A 318 -1.83 9.84 -29.03
#